data_AF-A0A9C7QSF8-F1
#
_entry.id   AF-A0A9C7QSF8-F1
#
_cell.length_a   1.000
_cell.length_b   1.000
_cell.length_c   1.000
_cell.angle_alpha   90.00
_cell.angle_beta   90.00
_cell.angle_gamma   90.00
#
_symmetry.space_group_name_H-M   'P 1'
#
loop_
_entity.id
_entity.type
_entity.pdbx_description
1 polymer ?
#
loop_
_entity_poly.entity_id
_entity_poly.type
_entity_poly.pdbx_seq_one_letter_code
_entity_poly.pdbx_strand_id
1 'polypeptide(L)'
;MKFIQRIGSNVSVNIGSKTLANIPYSEELTTDFTLEGYNQRAKEHAQNVVVKIIEAAQKQTAFDSNASAILDNATQNSLSNTRYFQR
;
A
#
# COMPACT_ATOMS: atom_id res chain seq x y z
N MET A 1 -25.29 29.43 -9.32
CA MET A 1 -24.77 28.13 -8.82
C MET A 1 -24.17 27.41 -10.02
N LYS A 2 -22.87 27.10 -10.02
CA LYS A 2 -22.22 26.39 -11.14
C LYS A 2 -22.54 24.90 -10.96
N PHE A 3 -23.26 24.30 -11.91
CA PHE A 3 -23.59 22.88 -11.87
C PHE A 3 -22.34 22.09 -12.25
N ILE A 4 -21.68 21.48 -11.27
CA ILE A 4 -20.50 20.65 -11.49
C ILE A 4 -21.00 19.22 -11.68
N GLN A 5 -20.85 18.70 -12.89
CA GLN A 5 -21.14 17.31 -13.20
C GLN A 5 -19.86 16.48 -12.97
N ARG A 6 -20.00 15.29 -12.40
CA ARG A 6 -18.87 14.39 -12.10
C ARG A 6 -19.11 13.03 -12.70
N ILE A 7 -18.03 12.37 -13.07
CA ILE A 7 -18.01 10.95 -13.45
C ILE A 7 -17.11 10.21 -12.48
N GLY A 8 -17.48 8.99 -12.11
CA GLY A 8 -16.68 8.17 -11.23
C GLY A 8 -17.08 6.71 -11.24
N SER A 9 -16.11 5.85 -10.96
CA SER A 9 -16.29 4.42 -10.77
C SER A 9 -15.08 3.86 -10.02
N ASN A 10 -15.15 2.57 -9.68
CA ASN A 10 -14.02 1.88 -9.09
C ASN A 10 -13.12 1.28 -10.19
N VAL A 11 -11.81 1.36 -9.97
CA VAL A 11 -10.82 0.60 -10.72
C VAL A 11 -10.52 -0.68 -9.95
N SER A 12 -10.88 -1.83 -10.53
CA SER A 12 -10.60 -3.13 -9.94
C SER A 12 -9.16 -3.57 -10.25
N VAL A 13 -8.39 -3.83 -9.21
CA VAL A 13 -7.05 -4.40 -9.30
C VAL A 13 -7.16 -5.90 -9.12
N ASN A 14 -6.84 -6.66 -10.18
CA ASN A 14 -7.01 -8.10 -10.21
C ASN A 14 -5.65 -8.80 -10.40
N ILE A 15 -5.50 -9.97 -9.77
CA ILE A 15 -4.43 -10.93 -10.08
C ILE A 15 -5.10 -12.23 -10.48
N GLY A 16 -4.94 -12.63 -11.75
CA GLY A 16 -5.71 -13.72 -12.34
C GLY A 16 -7.21 -13.44 -12.24
N SER A 17 -7.97 -14.37 -11.66
CA SER A 17 -9.40 -14.23 -11.41
C SER A 17 -9.77 -13.56 -10.08
N LYS A 18 -8.79 -13.21 -9.24
CA LYS A 18 -9.04 -12.65 -7.90
C LYS A 18 -8.92 -11.13 -7.92
N THR A 19 -9.97 -10.43 -7.50
CA THR A 19 -9.90 -9.00 -7.17
C THR A 19 -9.19 -8.80 -5.84
N LEU A 20 -8.13 -8.00 -5.86
CA LEU A 20 -7.36 -7.63 -4.68
C LEU A 20 -7.83 -6.34 -4.05
N ALA A 21 -8.23 -5.37 -4.87
CA ALA A 21 -8.69 -4.07 -4.40
C ALA A 21 -9.64 -3.42 -5.41
N ASN A 22 -10.54 -2.59 -4.91
CA ASN A 22 -11.34 -1.68 -5.70
C ASN A 22 -10.96 -0.26 -5.30
N ILE A 23 -10.30 0.47 -6.21
CA ILE A 23 -9.78 1.81 -5.95
C ILE A 23 -10.79 2.83 -6.50
N PRO A 24 -11.42 3.65 -5.64
CA PRO A 24 -12.38 4.64 -6.11
C PRO A 24 -11.67 5.74 -6.92
N TYR A 25 -12.22 6.06 -8.08
CA TYR A 25 -11.76 7.18 -8.90
C TYR A 25 -12.94 8.02 -9.37
N SER A 26 -12.81 9.34 -9.30
CA SER A 26 -13.79 10.26 -9.88
C SER A 26 -13.14 11.58 -10.27
N GLU A 27 -13.64 12.19 -11.33
CA GLU A 27 -13.20 13.49 -11.81
C GLU A 27 -14.40 14.36 -12.24
N GLU A 28 -14.17 15.66 -12.34
CA GLU A 28 -15.14 16.58 -12.90
C GLU A 28 -15.30 16.30 -14.40
N LEU A 29 -16.55 16.31 -14.87
CA LEU A 29 -16.84 16.14 -16.29
C LEU A 29 -16.62 17.49 -16.99
N THR A 30 -15.47 17.61 -17.64
CA THR A 30 -15.07 18.82 -18.37
C THR A 30 -15.49 18.77 -19.83
N THR A 31 -15.42 19.90 -20.54
CA THR A 31 -15.81 20.00 -21.96
C THR A 31 -14.87 19.24 -22.90
N ASP A 32 -13.64 18.99 -22.47
CA ASP A 32 -12.58 18.24 -23.15
C ASP A 32 -12.54 16.75 -22.70
N PHE A 33 -13.57 16.29 -21.97
CA PHE A 33 -13.66 14.91 -21.53
C PHE A 33 -13.62 13.93 -22.72
N THR A 34 -12.78 12.91 -22.58
CA THR A 34 -12.80 11.71 -23.42
C THR A 34 -12.77 10.47 -22.53
N LEU A 35 -13.49 9.43 -22.94
CA LEU A 35 -13.53 8.17 -22.19
C LEU A 35 -12.14 7.51 -22.12
N GLU A 36 -11.35 7.60 -23.19
CA GLU A 36 -9.98 7.12 -23.23
C GLU A 36 -9.09 7.84 -22.22
N GLY A 37 -9.15 9.18 -22.19
CA GLY A 37 -8.39 9.98 -21.23
C GLY A 37 -8.80 9.70 -19.78
N TYR A 38 -10.10 9.56 -19.53
CA TYR A 38 -10.61 9.14 -18.22
C TYR A 38 -10.07 7.77 -17.80
N ASN A 39 -10.13 6.77 -18.69
CA ASN A 39 -9.63 5.42 -18.40
C ASN A 39 -8.14 5.42 -18.11
N GLN A 40 -7.34 6.20 -18.86
CA GLN A 40 -5.90 6.33 -18.63
C GLN A 40 -5.60 6.94 -17.26
N ARG A 41 -6.26 8.06 -16.90
CA ARG A 41 -6.08 8.70 -15.59
C ARG A 41 -6.56 7.82 -14.43
N ALA A 42 -7.69 7.13 -14.59
CA ALA A 42 -8.19 6.18 -13.61
C ALA A 42 -7.19 5.04 -13.36
N LYS A 43 -6.59 4.51 -14.44
CA LYS A 43 -5.54 3.49 -14.37
C LYS A 43 -4.28 4.00 -13.68
N GLU A 44 -3.79 5.18 -14.04
CA GLU A 44 -2.62 5.81 -13.42
C GLU A 44 -2.85 6.07 -11.93
N HIS A 45 -4.04 6.56 -11.56
CA HIS A 45 -4.43 6.75 -10.16
C HIS A 45 -4.37 5.44 -9.38
N ALA A 46 -4.99 4.37 -9.91
CA ALA A 46 -4.98 3.05 -9.30
C ALA A 46 -3.56 2.49 -9.15
N GLN A 47 -2.71 2.62 -10.18
CA GLN A 47 -1.32 2.21 -10.14
C GLN A 47 -0.54 2.96 -9.04
N ASN A 48 -0.70 4.28 -8.95
CA ASN A 48 -0.03 5.10 -7.93
C ASN A 48 -0.47 4.72 -6.50
N VAL A 49 -1.75 4.41 -6.30
CA VAL A 49 -2.25 3.92 -5.01
C VAL A 49 -1.63 2.56 -4.67
N VAL A 50 -1.59 1.62 -5.62
CA VAL A 50 -0.98 0.30 -5.43
C VAL A 50 0.51 0.42 -5.08
N VAL A 51 1.27 1.27 -5.77
CA VAL A 51 2.69 1.51 -5.48
C VAL A 51 2.89 1.99 -4.04
N LYS A 52 2.10 2.96 -3.57
CA LYS A 52 2.18 3.45 -2.19
C LYS A 52 1.87 2.37 -1.15
N ILE A 53 0.92 1.48 -1.44
CA ILE A 53 0.60 0.34 -0.57
C ILE A 53 1.79 -0.63 -0.49
N ILE A 54 2.41 -0.95 -1.63
CA ILE A 54 3.58 -1.83 -1.68
C ILE A 54 4.75 -1.22 -0.89
N GLU A 55 5.03 0.07 -1.09
CA GLU A 55 6.08 0.79 -0.36
C GLU A 55 5.83 0.79 1.15
N ALA A 56 4.58 1.03 1.58
CA ALA A 56 4.22 1.00 2.99
C ALA A 56 4.40 -0.40 3.60
N ALA A 57 3.98 -1.45 2.88
CA ALA A 57 4.14 -2.84 3.31
C ALA A 57 5.62 -3.24 3.45
N GLN A 58 6.46 -2.83 2.50
CA GLN A 58 7.91 -3.06 2.57
C GLN A 58 8.54 -2.38 3.79
N LYS A 59 8.18 -1.12 4.05
CA LYS A 59 8.67 -0.37 5.23
C LYS A 59 8.25 -1.03 6.54
N GLN A 60 6.99 -1.46 6.64
CA GLN A 60 6.48 -2.17 7.82
C GLN A 60 7.24 -3.49 8.03
N THR A 61 7.43 -4.27 6.97
CA THR A 61 8.13 -5.56 7.03
C THR A 61 9.58 -5.40 7.47
N ALA A 62 10.27 -4.37 6.97
CA ALA A 62 11.64 -4.06 7.37
C ALA A 62 11.74 -3.66 8.85
N PHE A 63 10.77 -2.86 9.34
CA PHE A 63 10.69 -2.51 10.75
C PHE A 63 10.48 -3.73 11.65
N ASP A 64 9.52 -4.59 11.31
CA ASP A 64 9.22 -5.80 12.08
C ASP A 64 10.40 -6.77 12.13
N SER A 65 11.11 -6.91 11.01
CA SER A 65 12.32 -7.74 10.90
C SER A 65 13.44 -7.21 11.81
N ASN A 66 13.65 -5.89 11.83
CA ASN A 66 14.66 -5.26 12.69
C ASN A 66 14.29 -5.39 14.19
N ALA A 67 13.02 -5.18 14.53
CA ALA A 67 12.54 -5.34 15.90
C ALA A 67 12.74 -6.79 16.41
N SER A 68 12.44 -7.77 15.55
CA SER A 68 12.64 -9.20 15.86
C SER A 68 14.13 -9.51 16.11
N ALA A 69 15.03 -9.02 15.25
CA ALA A 69 16.47 -9.21 15.43
C ALA A 69 17.02 -8.59 16.73
N ILE A 70 16.52 -7.41 17.13
CA ILE A 70 16.90 -6.78 18.41
C ILE A 70 16.46 -7.65 19.59
N LEU A 71 15.23 -8.17 19.56
CA LEU A 71 14.70 -9.03 20.62
C LEU A 71 15.48 -10.35 20.74
N ASP A 72 15.81 -10.97 19.62
CA ASP A 72 16.62 -12.19 19.58
C ASP A 72 18.00 -11.95 20.21
N ASN A 73 18.67 -10.86 19.83
CA ASN A 73 19.96 -10.48 20.40
C ASN A 73 19.89 -10.21 21.91
N ALA A 74 18.87 -9.50 22.38
CA ALA A 74 18.67 -9.26 23.81
C ALA A 74 18.45 -10.56 24.59
N THR A 75 17.71 -11.50 24.00
CA THR A 75 17.46 -12.83 24.58
C THR A 75 18.75 -13.66 24.65
N GLN A 76 19.56 -13.66 23.60
CA GLN A 76 20.85 -14.38 23.62
C GLN A 76 21.83 -13.79 24.64
N ASN A 77 21.86 -12.45 24.79
CA ASN A 77 22.71 -11.78 25.77
C ASN A 77 22.28 -12.11 27.21
N SER A 78 20.98 -12.11 27.52
CA SER A 78 20.50 -12.45 28.87
C SER A 78 20.79 -13.92 29.23
N LEU A 79 20.61 -14.84 28.29
CA LEU A 79 20.98 -16.26 28.45
C LEU A 79 22.48 -16.44 28.67
N SER A 80 23.31 -15.74 27.90
CA SER A 80 24.77 -15.80 28.02
C SER A 80 25.22 -15.29 29.38
N ASN A 81 24.75 -14.11 29.80
CA ASN A 81 25.10 -13.52 31.08
C ASN A 81 24.69 -14.43 32.26
N THR A 82 23.50 -15.03 32.21
CA THR A 82 23.04 -15.95 33.27
C THR A 82 23.94 -17.17 33.43
N ARG A 83 24.51 -17.70 32.34
CA ARG A 83 25.45 -18.84 32.39
C ARG A 83 26.81 -18.48 33.00
N TYR A 84 27.26 -17.22 32.90
CA TYR A 84 28.51 -16.78 33.51
C TYR A 84 28.42 -16.64 35.04
N PHE A 85 27.23 -16.40 35.61
CA PHE A 85 27.04 -16.28 37.06
C PHE A 85 26.76 -17.62 37.78
N GLN A 86 26.67 -18.73 37.04
CA GLN A 86 26.42 -20.08 37.60
C GLN A 86 27.67 -20.99 37.61
N ARG A 87 28.85 -20.44 37.33
CA ARG A 87 30.16 -21.12 37.45
C ARG A 87 30.96 -20.52 38.58
#